data_AF-A0A0J9RYI2-F1
#
_entry.id   AF-A0A0J9RYI2-F1
#
_cell.length_a   1.000
_cell.length_b   1.000
_cell.length_c   1.000
_cell.angle_alpha   90.00
_cell.angle_beta   90.00
_cell.angle_gamma   90.00
#
_symmetry.space_group_name_H-M   'P 1'
#
loop_
_entity.id
_entity.type
_entity.pdbx_description
1 polymer ?
#
loop_
_entity_poly.entity_id
_entity_poly.type
_entity_poly.pdbx_seq_one_letter_code
_entity_poly.pdbx_strand_id
1 'polypeptide(L)'
;MEAINMRICVLAACLLMASQASGYTMSDLCKQWSGIGFIGNPSNCRAWGYCKNQEVVSWGTCDGDLVFNAQTGSCASPNTTACSTSAVKTCASVKSPMYVANPLNCTEYGYCDGTGQISYGDCGTGAVFSASSRSCVWGPACPQDSICRFMLSNIYVGDPNQCGNYINCVNGYGTSAKCSSTANPYYNRVTGLCQSTNPCTGEGSNSGNSDQFTVGQPSSTACAKTAFDASPELTVNGESVTYRYVSDGSTCYGYYYCADADATGYWNQCPTGTQFNVKAGKCVSPASFVCTYNRCGNVNNPFMAVKGCTSYTICSSGLTGNCPTASPFYDEVNNICTTTKPEYEICG
;
A
#
# COMPACT_ATOMS: atom_id res chain seq x y z
N MET A 1 14.21 40.53 49.16
CA MET A 1 12.85 40.04 49.45
C MET A 1 12.06 40.20 48.16
N GLU A 2 11.65 39.20 47.41
CA GLU A 2 11.65 37.73 47.57
C GLU A 2 11.90 37.09 46.19
N ALA A 3 12.35 35.85 46.21
CA ALA A 3 12.67 35.04 45.04
C ALA A 3 11.42 34.31 44.51
N ILE A 4 11.29 34.17 43.20
CA ILE A 4 10.52 33.07 42.60
C ILE A 4 11.44 32.33 41.63
N ASN A 5 11.76 31.10 42.05
CA ASN A 5 12.53 30.11 41.35
C ASN A 5 11.54 29.15 40.70
N MET A 6 11.54 29.00 39.37
CA MET A 6 10.80 27.90 38.75
C MET A 6 11.60 27.31 37.59
N ARG A 7 12.27 26.20 37.91
CA ARG A 7 12.80 25.24 36.95
C ARG A 7 11.63 24.60 36.22
N ILE A 8 11.60 24.71 34.89
CA ILE A 8 10.86 23.77 34.03
C ILE A 8 11.80 23.30 32.93
N CYS A 9 12.32 22.09 33.11
CA CYS A 9 12.80 21.24 32.04
C CYS A 9 11.58 20.61 31.36
N VAL A 10 11.34 20.86 30.08
CA VAL A 10 10.62 19.91 29.21
C VAL A 10 11.25 19.91 27.82
N LEU A 11 12.12 18.92 27.64
CA LEU A 11 12.22 18.01 26.51
C LEU A 11 11.93 18.58 25.11
N ALA A 12 13.01 18.64 24.33
CA ALA A 12 12.99 18.58 22.88
C ALA A 12 12.14 17.38 22.42
N ALA A 13 10.94 17.66 21.91
CA ALA A 13 10.20 16.71 21.10
C ALA A 13 10.85 16.72 19.71
N CYS A 14 11.83 15.82 19.52
CA CYS A 14 12.18 15.32 18.19
C CYS A 14 10.90 14.82 17.51
N LEU A 15 10.31 15.66 16.66
CA LEU A 15 9.34 15.24 15.65
C LEU A 15 10.08 14.39 14.61
N LEU A 16 10.41 13.16 15.00
CA LEU A 16 10.61 12.06 14.07
C LEU A 16 9.23 11.75 13.50
N MET A 17 8.88 12.46 12.43
CA MET A 17 7.80 12.07 11.54
C MET A 17 8.16 10.69 11.01
N ALA A 18 7.56 9.66 11.61
CA ALA A 18 7.70 8.29 11.18
C ALA A 18 7.28 8.19 9.71
N SER A 19 8.21 7.68 8.90
CA SER A 19 7.98 7.25 7.53
C SER A 19 6.70 6.40 7.45
N GLN A 20 5.70 6.88 6.71
CA GLN A 20 4.45 6.15 6.49
C GLN A 20 4.75 4.92 5.62
N ALA A 21 4.64 3.74 6.22
CA ALA A 21 4.73 2.47 5.52
C ALA A 21 3.41 2.23 4.77
N SER A 22 3.51 1.92 3.48
CA SER A 22 2.46 1.26 2.71
C SER A 22 1.98 0.02 3.47
N GLY A 23 0.76 0.02 3.96
CA GLY A 23 0.28 -1.08 4.80
C GLY A 23 -1.22 -1.29 4.67
N TYR A 24 -1.59 -2.54 4.38
CA TYR A 24 -2.93 -3.06 4.60
C TYR A 24 -3.39 -2.77 6.03
N THR A 25 -4.69 -2.62 6.29
CA THR A 25 -5.23 -2.64 7.66
C THR A 25 -5.61 -4.06 8.06
N MET A 26 -5.77 -4.32 9.36
CA MET A 26 -6.31 -5.62 9.82
C MET A 26 -7.71 -5.90 9.26
N SER A 27 -8.50 -4.86 8.99
CA SER A 27 -9.80 -5.01 8.32
C SER A 27 -9.63 -5.50 6.89
N ASP A 28 -8.68 -4.93 6.13
CA ASP A 28 -8.39 -5.36 4.76
C ASP A 28 -7.93 -6.82 4.72
N LEU A 29 -7.13 -7.23 5.71
CA LEU A 29 -6.70 -8.62 5.85
C LEU A 29 -7.89 -9.58 6.11
N CYS A 30 -8.76 -9.29 7.09
CA CYS A 30 -9.91 -10.15 7.37
C CYS A 30 -10.92 -10.19 6.22
N LYS A 31 -11.13 -9.07 5.50
CA LYS A 31 -12.03 -9.00 4.34
C LYS A 31 -11.65 -9.98 3.23
N GLN A 32 -10.38 -10.37 3.14
CA GLN A 32 -9.91 -11.32 2.12
C GLN A 32 -9.93 -12.77 2.58
N TRP A 33 -10.25 -13.05 3.84
CA TRP A 33 -10.10 -14.39 4.41
C TRP A 33 -11.44 -14.96 4.88
N SER A 34 -11.84 -16.07 4.28
CA SER A 34 -13.02 -16.85 4.67
C SER A 34 -12.84 -17.62 5.98
N GLY A 35 -11.59 -17.79 6.42
CA GLY A 35 -11.25 -18.55 7.62
C GLY A 35 -11.48 -17.78 8.92
N ILE A 36 -11.07 -18.41 10.01
CA ILE A 36 -11.06 -17.82 11.36
C ILE A 36 -9.67 -17.97 11.97
N GLY A 37 -9.25 -16.97 12.74
CA GLY A 37 -7.96 -17.04 13.45
C GLY A 37 -7.27 -15.71 13.58
N PHE A 38 -6.04 -15.76 14.09
CA PHE A 38 -5.26 -14.56 14.37
C PHE A 38 -4.48 -14.08 13.16
N ILE A 39 -4.41 -12.76 12.99
CA ILE A 39 -3.65 -12.04 11.96
C ILE A 39 -2.75 -10.99 12.60
N GLY A 40 -1.67 -10.63 11.92
CA GLY A 40 -0.72 -9.62 12.37
C GLY A 40 -1.21 -8.21 12.04
N ASN A 41 -0.91 -7.25 12.91
CA ASN A 41 -1.18 -5.84 12.63
C ASN A 41 -0.08 -5.25 11.74
N PRO A 42 -0.39 -4.71 10.54
CA PRO A 42 0.62 -4.21 9.61
C PRO A 42 1.36 -2.94 10.07
N SER A 43 0.85 -2.26 11.10
CA SER A 43 1.47 -1.07 11.69
C SER A 43 2.18 -1.37 13.01
N ASN A 44 1.94 -2.54 13.62
CA ASN A 44 2.50 -2.90 14.92
C ASN A 44 2.75 -4.41 15.01
N CYS A 45 4.01 -4.83 14.90
CA CYS A 45 4.39 -6.24 14.93
C CYS A 45 4.14 -6.99 16.26
N ARG A 46 3.76 -6.29 17.33
CA ARG A 46 3.30 -6.91 18.58
C ARG A 46 1.79 -7.04 18.65
N ALA A 47 1.07 -6.30 17.82
CA ALA A 47 -0.37 -6.30 17.81
C ALA A 47 -0.92 -7.37 16.86
N TRP A 48 -2.07 -7.89 17.25
CA TRP A 48 -2.79 -8.93 16.54
C TRP A 48 -4.28 -8.58 16.44
N GLY A 49 -4.92 -9.12 15.42
CA GLY A 49 -6.38 -9.13 15.27
C GLY A 49 -6.88 -10.57 15.19
N TYR A 50 -8.12 -10.81 15.57
CA TYR A 50 -8.81 -12.10 15.36
C TYR A 50 -9.89 -11.92 14.31
N CYS A 51 -9.72 -12.60 13.18
CA CYS A 51 -10.69 -12.60 12.10
C CYS A 51 -11.77 -13.64 12.36
N LYS A 52 -13.02 -13.24 12.17
CA LYS A 52 -14.18 -14.14 12.08
C LYS A 52 -15.21 -13.51 11.17
N ASN A 53 -15.79 -14.29 10.26
CA ASN A 53 -16.79 -13.82 9.31
C ASN A 53 -16.32 -12.59 8.49
N GLN A 54 -15.06 -12.59 8.05
CA GLN A 54 -14.40 -11.48 7.32
C GLN A 54 -14.26 -10.16 8.11
N GLU A 55 -14.49 -10.16 9.42
CA GLU A 55 -14.35 -8.99 10.28
C GLU A 55 -13.28 -9.22 11.36
N VAL A 56 -12.64 -8.13 11.79
CA VAL A 56 -11.82 -8.13 13.00
C VAL A 56 -12.78 -8.07 14.19
N VAL A 57 -12.98 -9.20 14.87
CA VAL A 57 -13.92 -9.27 16.01
C VAL A 57 -13.24 -9.13 17.37
N SER A 58 -11.91 -9.17 17.39
CA SER A 58 -11.09 -8.92 18.58
C SER A 58 -9.69 -8.47 18.16
N TRP A 59 -8.99 -7.73 19.01
CA TRP A 59 -7.62 -7.30 18.78
C TRP A 59 -6.90 -7.12 20.10
N GLY A 60 -5.58 -7.15 20.06
CA GLY A 60 -4.75 -6.99 21.23
C GLY A 60 -3.29 -6.78 20.90
N THR A 61 -2.46 -6.85 21.93
CA THR A 61 -1.00 -6.80 21.82
C THR A 61 -0.44 -7.94 22.64
N CYS A 62 0.65 -8.55 22.18
CA CYS A 62 1.34 -9.59 22.91
C CYS A 62 1.88 -9.07 24.26
N ASP A 63 1.85 -9.91 25.29
CA ASP A 63 2.33 -9.56 26.62
C ASP A 63 3.84 -9.25 26.65
N GLY A 64 4.26 -8.39 27.58
CA GLY A 64 5.67 -8.12 27.83
C GLY A 64 6.40 -7.52 26.61
N ASP A 65 7.43 -8.21 26.13
CA ASP A 65 8.25 -7.88 24.97
C ASP A 65 8.03 -8.85 23.79
N LEU A 66 7.02 -9.72 23.88
CA LEU A 66 6.72 -10.70 22.84
C LEU A 66 6.27 -10.02 21.53
N VAL A 67 6.59 -10.69 20.42
CA VAL A 67 6.26 -10.28 19.04
C VAL A 67 5.22 -11.24 18.49
N PHE A 68 4.26 -10.72 17.72
CA PHE A 68 3.23 -11.57 17.12
C PHE A 68 3.77 -12.26 15.86
N ASN A 69 3.75 -13.59 15.87
CA ASN A 69 4.07 -14.41 14.71
C ASN A 69 2.77 -14.67 13.92
N ALA A 70 2.60 -13.95 12.81
CA ALA A 70 1.40 -14.08 11.98
C ALA A 70 1.30 -15.46 11.31
N GLN A 71 2.42 -16.11 11.01
CA GLN A 71 2.44 -17.40 10.33
C GLN A 71 1.91 -18.53 11.23
N THR A 72 2.11 -18.42 12.55
CA THR A 72 1.62 -19.39 13.55
C THR A 72 0.39 -18.90 14.33
N GLY A 73 0.04 -17.62 14.22
CA GLY A 73 -1.08 -17.02 14.92
C GLY A 73 -0.86 -16.86 16.43
N SER A 74 0.39 -16.70 16.86
CA SER A 74 0.75 -16.70 18.28
C SER A 74 1.84 -15.70 18.64
N CYS A 75 1.84 -15.25 19.89
CA CYS A 75 2.91 -14.43 20.44
C CYS A 75 4.15 -15.29 20.73
N ALA A 76 5.31 -14.83 20.29
CA ALA A 76 6.56 -15.56 20.39
C ALA A 76 7.70 -14.63 20.81
N SER A 77 8.80 -15.23 21.28
CA SER A 77 9.97 -14.48 21.73
C SER A 77 10.58 -13.68 20.57
N PRO A 78 11.01 -12.43 20.80
CA PRO A 78 11.72 -11.64 19.79
C PRO A 78 13.03 -12.30 19.33
N ASN A 79 13.61 -13.20 20.12
CA ASN A 79 14.82 -13.95 19.75
C ASN A 79 14.55 -15.03 18.67
N THR A 80 13.29 -15.47 18.54
CA THR A 80 12.91 -16.50 17.57
C THR A 80 11.94 -15.99 16.50
N THR A 81 11.36 -14.81 16.69
CA THR A 81 10.38 -14.21 15.78
C THR A 81 10.76 -12.76 15.49
N ALA A 82 10.98 -12.44 14.21
CA ALA A 82 11.29 -11.08 13.79
C ALA A 82 10.04 -10.18 13.80
N CYS A 83 10.22 -8.90 14.12
CA CYS A 83 9.18 -7.90 13.99
C CYS A 83 8.87 -7.69 12.51
N SER A 84 7.69 -8.17 12.11
CA SER A 84 7.19 -8.09 10.74
C SER A 84 6.99 -6.66 10.25
N THR A 85 7.23 -5.61 11.01
CA THR A 85 7.10 -4.21 10.54
C THR A 85 8.40 -3.42 10.63
N SER A 86 9.46 -3.97 11.22
CA SER A 86 10.73 -3.25 11.38
C SER A 86 11.91 -4.18 11.68
N ALA A 87 12.87 -4.22 10.77
CA ALA A 87 14.16 -4.89 11.00
C ALA A 87 14.94 -4.23 12.15
N VAL A 88 14.94 -2.90 12.22
CA VAL A 88 15.60 -2.13 13.29
C VAL A 88 15.04 -2.46 14.67
N LYS A 89 13.70 -2.49 14.83
CA LYS A 89 13.08 -2.87 16.11
C LYS A 89 13.38 -4.33 16.47
N THR A 90 13.52 -5.19 15.47
CA THR A 90 13.95 -6.58 15.71
C THR A 90 15.37 -6.58 16.27
N CYS A 91 16.33 -5.95 15.59
CA CYS A 91 17.72 -5.95 16.01
C CYS A 91 17.94 -5.30 17.38
N ALA A 92 17.16 -4.26 17.72
CA ALA A 92 17.19 -3.65 19.05
C ALA A 92 16.73 -4.60 20.18
N SER A 93 15.91 -5.61 19.86
CA SER A 93 15.29 -6.51 20.84
C SER A 93 16.06 -7.84 21.01
N VAL A 94 16.66 -8.35 19.94
CA VAL A 94 17.34 -9.66 19.95
C VAL A 94 18.63 -9.63 20.77
N LYS A 95 18.93 -10.75 21.43
CA LYS A 95 20.15 -10.93 22.25
C LYS A 95 21.19 -11.87 21.63
N SER A 96 20.93 -12.32 20.41
CA SER A 96 21.80 -13.21 19.66
C SER A 96 21.81 -12.82 18.18
N PRO A 97 22.91 -13.10 17.45
CA PRO A 97 22.96 -12.81 16.03
C PRO A 97 21.87 -13.50 15.23
N MET A 98 21.23 -12.80 14.29
CA MET A 98 20.26 -13.40 13.36
C MET A 98 20.04 -12.54 12.12
N TYR A 99 19.57 -13.18 11.05
CA TYR A 99 19.11 -12.49 9.85
C TYR A 99 17.62 -12.19 9.90
N VAL A 100 17.24 -11.00 9.42
CA VAL A 100 15.88 -10.48 9.42
C VAL A 100 15.53 -9.90 8.05
N ALA A 101 14.28 -10.02 7.64
CA ALA A 101 13.82 -9.42 6.39
C ALA A 101 13.84 -7.89 6.50
N ASN A 102 14.33 -7.22 5.46
CA ASN A 102 14.16 -5.79 5.33
C ASN A 102 12.72 -5.49 4.86
N PRO A 103 11.86 -4.88 5.71
CA PRO A 103 10.45 -4.63 5.37
C PRO A 103 10.23 -3.75 4.14
N LEU A 104 11.25 -2.99 3.71
CA LEU A 104 11.18 -1.99 2.65
C LEU A 104 11.87 -2.43 1.36
N ASN A 105 12.83 -3.36 1.43
CA ASN A 105 13.53 -3.90 0.27
C ASN A 105 13.75 -5.41 0.43
N CYS A 106 13.04 -6.22 -0.34
CA CYS A 106 13.05 -7.67 -0.15
C CYS A 106 14.28 -8.33 -0.76
N THR A 107 15.03 -7.60 -1.61
CA THR A 107 16.31 -8.06 -2.15
C THR A 107 17.43 -7.89 -1.13
N GLU A 108 17.15 -7.24 -0.01
CA GLU A 108 18.09 -7.06 1.10
C GLU A 108 17.64 -7.79 2.36
N TYR A 109 18.60 -8.02 3.24
CA TYR A 109 18.38 -8.53 4.59
C TYR A 109 19.14 -7.70 5.61
N GLY A 110 18.60 -7.64 6.82
CA GLY A 110 19.30 -7.13 7.98
C GLY A 110 20.04 -8.26 8.69
N TYR A 111 21.28 -8.03 9.10
CA TYR A 111 21.99 -8.85 10.06
C TYR A 111 22.01 -8.12 11.40
N CYS A 112 21.34 -8.70 12.39
CA CYS A 112 21.44 -8.26 13.77
C CYS A 112 22.64 -8.94 14.42
N ASP A 113 23.47 -8.19 15.15
CA ASP A 113 24.64 -8.72 15.85
C ASP A 113 24.35 -9.21 17.28
N GLY A 114 23.11 -8.97 17.77
CA GLY A 114 22.69 -9.27 19.14
C GLY A 114 23.04 -8.20 20.17
N THR A 115 23.71 -7.12 19.78
CA THR A 115 24.03 -5.96 20.64
C THR A 115 23.05 -4.79 20.46
N GLY A 116 22.12 -4.92 19.51
CA GLY A 116 21.20 -3.86 19.12
C GLY A 116 21.52 -3.26 17.75
N GLN A 117 22.64 -3.62 17.14
CA GLN A 117 23.07 -3.07 15.86
C GLN A 117 22.55 -3.91 14.69
N ILE A 118 22.41 -3.24 13.55
CA ILE A 118 22.00 -3.84 12.28
C ILE A 118 22.96 -3.43 11.19
N SER A 119 23.38 -4.39 10.37
CA SER A 119 23.98 -4.15 9.06
C SER A 119 23.09 -4.73 7.97
N TYR A 120 23.17 -4.20 6.75
CA TYR A 120 22.40 -4.69 5.62
C TYR A 120 23.29 -5.44 4.64
N GLY A 121 22.75 -6.50 4.05
CA GLY A 121 23.35 -7.25 2.96
C GLY A 121 22.34 -7.49 1.83
N ASP A 122 22.84 -7.74 0.63
CA ASP A 122 22.04 -7.98 -0.57
C ASP A 122 21.96 -9.49 -0.87
N CYS A 123 20.82 -9.94 -1.39
CA CYS A 123 20.58 -11.34 -1.76
C CYS A 123 21.13 -11.71 -3.15
N GLY A 124 21.61 -10.73 -3.92
CA GLY A 124 22.03 -10.89 -5.30
C GLY A 124 20.86 -10.78 -6.29
N THR A 125 21.21 -10.65 -7.56
CA THR A 125 20.25 -10.49 -8.66
C THR A 125 19.25 -11.65 -8.72
N GLY A 126 17.95 -11.33 -8.62
CA GLY A 126 16.85 -12.31 -8.76
C GLY A 126 16.55 -13.13 -7.50
N ALA A 127 17.21 -12.83 -6.38
CA ALA A 127 16.94 -13.46 -5.09
C ALA A 127 16.28 -12.48 -4.12
N VAL A 128 15.46 -13.02 -3.23
CA VAL A 128 14.74 -12.28 -2.19
C VAL A 128 14.95 -12.93 -0.83
N PHE A 129 14.91 -12.17 0.26
CA PHE A 129 15.10 -12.70 1.60
C PHE A 129 13.82 -13.31 2.17
N SER A 130 13.92 -14.54 2.65
CA SER A 130 12.87 -15.26 3.34
C SER A 130 12.91 -15.04 4.84
N ALA A 131 11.90 -14.38 5.39
CA ALA A 131 11.77 -14.23 6.84
C ALA A 131 11.58 -15.57 7.56
N SER A 132 10.94 -16.54 6.90
CA SER A 132 10.63 -17.85 7.51
C SER A 132 11.83 -18.78 7.54
N SER A 133 12.60 -18.86 6.45
CA SER A 133 13.82 -19.69 6.39
C SER A 133 15.08 -18.93 6.79
N ARG A 134 14.98 -17.61 6.99
CA ARG A 134 16.09 -16.69 7.33
C ARG A 134 17.25 -16.78 6.36
N SER A 135 16.93 -16.88 5.07
CA SER A 135 17.89 -17.07 3.99
C SER A 135 17.43 -16.39 2.71
N CYS A 136 18.37 -16.02 1.84
CA CYS A 136 18.05 -15.62 0.48
C CYS A 136 17.57 -16.83 -0.30
N VAL A 137 16.45 -16.68 -0.98
CA VAL A 137 15.84 -17.70 -1.85
C VAL A 137 15.62 -17.11 -3.22
N TRP A 138 15.71 -17.95 -4.25
CA TRP A 138 15.33 -17.53 -5.60
C TRP A 138 13.82 -17.36 -5.63
N GLY A 139 13.33 -16.17 -5.96
CA GLY A 139 11.90 -15.88 -5.95
C GLY A 139 11.59 -14.64 -6.78
N PRO A 140 10.59 -14.69 -7.68
CA PRO A 140 10.25 -13.54 -8.51
C PRO A 140 9.40 -12.50 -7.78
N ALA A 141 8.97 -12.78 -6.55
CA ALA A 141 8.04 -11.94 -5.80
C ALA A 141 8.53 -11.70 -4.37
N CYS A 142 8.48 -10.44 -3.94
CA CYS A 142 8.79 -10.05 -2.58
C CYS A 142 7.69 -10.51 -1.60
N PRO A 143 8.03 -11.19 -0.49
CA PRO A 143 7.06 -11.57 0.54
C PRO A 143 6.30 -10.39 1.12
N GLN A 144 6.99 -9.25 1.26
CA GLN A 144 6.43 -8.03 1.84
C GLN A 144 5.40 -7.32 0.97
N ASP A 145 5.30 -7.67 -0.31
CA ASP A 145 4.33 -7.06 -1.22
C ASP A 145 2.95 -7.72 -1.11
N SER A 146 2.85 -8.83 -0.36
CA SER A 146 1.62 -9.59 -0.16
C SER A 146 1.06 -9.46 1.25
N ILE A 147 -0.27 -9.51 1.35
CA ILE A 147 -0.99 -9.64 2.63
C ILE A 147 -0.52 -10.85 3.44
N CYS A 148 0.00 -11.90 2.80
CA CYS A 148 0.44 -13.14 3.43
C CYS A 148 1.49 -12.94 4.53
N ARG A 149 2.27 -11.87 4.49
CA ARG A 149 3.19 -11.46 5.57
C ARG A 149 2.51 -11.34 6.94
N PHE A 150 1.23 -10.97 6.95
CA PHE A 150 0.43 -10.74 8.14
C PHE A 150 -0.66 -11.79 8.37
N MET A 151 -0.66 -12.85 7.58
CA MET A 151 -1.65 -13.92 7.67
C MET A 151 -1.02 -15.25 8.13
N LEU A 152 -1.87 -16.17 8.59
CA LEU A 152 -1.49 -17.55 8.85
C LEU A 152 -0.86 -18.21 7.62
N SER A 153 0.02 -19.18 7.87
CA SER A 153 0.57 -20.03 6.82
C SER A 153 -0.45 -21.10 6.39
N ASN A 154 -0.34 -21.56 5.14
CA ASN A 154 -1.16 -22.60 4.53
C ASN A 154 -2.65 -22.24 4.42
N ILE A 155 -2.94 -21.00 4.05
CA ILE A 155 -4.30 -20.52 3.80
C ILE A 155 -4.42 -19.95 2.39
N TYR A 156 -5.66 -19.85 1.92
CA TYR A 156 -6.00 -19.06 0.74
C TYR A 156 -6.76 -17.82 1.17
N VAL A 157 -6.44 -16.71 0.51
CA VAL A 157 -7.08 -15.41 0.71
C VAL A 157 -7.42 -14.83 -0.65
N GLY A 158 -8.41 -13.94 -0.72
CA GLY A 158 -8.68 -13.17 -1.93
C GLY A 158 -7.50 -12.26 -2.27
N ASP A 159 -7.23 -12.09 -3.57
CA ASP A 159 -6.24 -11.13 -4.03
C ASP A 159 -6.84 -9.71 -3.94
N PRO A 160 -6.33 -8.82 -3.05
CA PRO A 160 -6.86 -7.46 -2.93
C PRO A 160 -6.74 -6.64 -4.21
N ASN A 161 -5.79 -6.98 -5.08
CA ASN A 161 -5.47 -6.24 -6.30
C ASN A 161 -6.17 -6.84 -7.53
N GLN A 162 -6.68 -8.08 -7.44
CA GLN A 162 -7.25 -8.80 -8.56
C GLN A 162 -8.52 -9.56 -8.11
N CYS A 163 -9.68 -8.90 -8.15
CA CYS A 163 -10.94 -9.52 -7.73
C CYS A 163 -11.22 -10.80 -8.54
N GLY A 164 -11.61 -11.86 -7.84
CA GLY A 164 -11.79 -13.19 -8.44
C GLY A 164 -10.51 -14.03 -8.51
N ASN A 165 -9.34 -13.48 -8.17
CA ASN A 165 -8.14 -14.25 -7.94
C ASN A 165 -7.95 -14.54 -6.45
N TYR A 166 -7.09 -15.51 -6.16
CA TYR A 166 -6.68 -15.83 -4.81
C TYR A 166 -5.17 -15.77 -4.67
N ILE A 167 -4.71 -15.58 -3.45
CA ILE A 167 -3.31 -15.70 -3.07
C ILE A 167 -3.18 -16.94 -2.18
N ASN A 168 -2.26 -17.83 -2.55
CA ASN A 168 -1.84 -18.92 -1.68
C ASN A 168 -0.77 -18.39 -0.72
N CYS A 169 -1.09 -18.34 0.58
CA CYS A 169 -0.18 -17.89 1.62
C CYS A 169 0.58 -19.06 2.21
N VAL A 170 1.90 -19.11 1.97
CA VAL A 170 2.79 -20.12 2.54
C VAL A 170 3.98 -19.41 3.19
N ASN A 171 4.07 -19.49 4.51
CA ASN A 171 5.18 -18.94 5.30
C ASN A 171 5.44 -17.43 5.05
N GLY A 172 4.38 -16.66 4.86
CA GLY A 172 4.47 -15.23 4.55
C GLY A 172 4.58 -14.89 3.06
N TYR A 173 4.86 -15.87 2.21
CA TYR A 173 4.88 -15.70 0.76
C TYR A 173 3.47 -15.81 0.18
N GLY A 174 3.12 -14.88 -0.70
CA GLY A 174 1.88 -14.93 -1.45
C GLY A 174 2.13 -15.21 -2.92
N THR A 175 1.53 -16.27 -3.44
CA THR A 175 1.50 -16.54 -4.89
C THR A 175 0.08 -16.30 -5.38
N SER A 176 -0.10 -15.25 -6.20
CA SER A 176 -1.40 -14.98 -6.84
C SER A 176 -1.70 -16.01 -7.93
N ALA A 177 -2.94 -16.48 -7.99
CA ALA A 177 -3.41 -17.46 -8.96
C ALA A 177 -4.89 -17.22 -9.31
N LYS A 178 -5.26 -17.69 -10.51
CA LYS A 178 -6.65 -17.70 -10.98
C LYS A 178 -7.29 -19.06 -10.71
N CYS A 179 -8.60 -19.05 -10.49
CA CYS A 179 -9.37 -20.28 -10.53
C CYS A 179 -9.49 -20.80 -11.98
N SER A 180 -9.91 -22.06 -12.14
CA SER A 180 -10.02 -22.71 -13.46
C SER A 180 -10.96 -21.95 -14.40
N SER A 181 -10.47 -21.62 -15.60
CA SER A 181 -11.15 -20.76 -16.57
C SER A 181 -12.46 -21.32 -17.15
N THR A 182 -12.72 -22.62 -17.03
CA THR A 182 -13.79 -23.29 -17.80
C THR A 182 -15.07 -23.56 -17.01
N ALA A 183 -15.00 -23.66 -15.68
CA ALA A 183 -16.16 -24.00 -14.84
C ALA A 183 -16.37 -23.03 -13.67
N ASN A 184 -15.28 -22.65 -12.98
CA ASN A 184 -15.33 -21.84 -11.78
C ASN A 184 -14.22 -20.78 -11.82
N PRO A 185 -14.31 -19.75 -12.67
CA PRO A 185 -13.19 -18.84 -12.92
C PRO A 185 -12.94 -17.83 -11.81
N TYR A 186 -13.83 -17.70 -10.81
CA TYR A 186 -13.73 -16.66 -9.80
C TYR A 186 -13.58 -17.22 -8.39
N TYR A 187 -12.58 -16.75 -7.66
CA TYR A 187 -12.44 -17.00 -6.23
C TYR A 187 -13.42 -16.17 -5.42
N ASN A 188 -14.20 -16.83 -4.58
CA ASN A 188 -15.08 -16.19 -3.62
C ASN A 188 -14.40 -16.14 -2.24
N ARG A 189 -13.97 -14.94 -1.84
CA ARG A 189 -13.31 -14.69 -0.54
C ARG A 189 -14.20 -14.95 0.69
N VAL A 190 -15.53 -14.98 0.52
CA VAL A 190 -16.48 -15.28 1.61
C VAL A 190 -16.49 -16.79 1.88
N THR A 191 -16.52 -17.60 0.83
CA THR A 191 -16.60 -19.07 0.95
C THR A 191 -15.22 -19.73 0.96
N GLY A 192 -14.20 -19.05 0.45
CA GLY A 192 -12.85 -19.58 0.24
C GLY A 192 -12.74 -20.53 -0.95
N LEU A 193 -13.74 -20.56 -1.84
CA LEU A 193 -13.85 -21.51 -2.94
C LEU A 193 -13.96 -20.81 -4.29
N CYS A 194 -13.50 -21.48 -5.34
CA CYS A 194 -13.75 -21.08 -6.71
C CYS A 194 -15.23 -21.32 -7.08
N GLN A 195 -15.84 -20.38 -7.80
CA GLN A 195 -17.21 -20.46 -8.25
C GLN A 195 -17.39 -19.92 -9.67
N SER A 196 -18.52 -20.28 -10.29
CA SER A 196 -18.90 -19.87 -11.64
C SER A 196 -19.42 -18.43 -11.69
N THR A 197 -20.15 -18.00 -10.66
CA THR A 197 -20.70 -16.65 -10.55
C THR A 197 -19.61 -15.67 -10.16
N ASN A 198 -19.48 -14.56 -10.88
CA ASN A 198 -18.55 -13.51 -10.52
C ASN A 198 -18.92 -12.91 -9.14
N PRO A 199 -18.12 -13.09 -8.08
CA PRO A 199 -18.38 -12.54 -6.75
C PRO A 199 -18.07 -11.05 -6.65
N CYS A 200 -17.59 -10.43 -7.73
CA CYS A 200 -17.26 -9.01 -7.80
C CYS A 200 -18.50 -8.12 -8.01
N THR A 201 -19.71 -8.61 -7.69
CA THR A 201 -20.98 -7.89 -7.80
C THR A 201 -21.21 -7.00 -6.57
N GLY A 202 -20.60 -5.82 -6.56
CA GLY A 202 -20.93 -4.70 -5.65
C GLY A 202 -20.35 -4.76 -4.24
N GLU A 203 -19.91 -3.60 -3.74
CA GLU A 203 -19.45 -3.28 -2.38
C GLU A 203 -18.01 -3.66 -1.97
N GLY A 204 -17.27 -4.38 -2.81
CA GLY A 204 -15.80 -4.54 -2.69
C GLY A 204 -15.00 -3.70 -3.69
N SER A 205 -15.66 -2.77 -4.35
CA SER A 205 -15.13 -1.96 -5.43
C SER A 205 -14.14 -0.92 -4.92
N ASN A 206 -12.86 -1.30 -4.85
CA ASN A 206 -11.92 -0.50 -5.63
C ASN A 206 -12.30 -0.72 -7.09
N SER A 207 -13.36 -0.01 -7.53
CA SER A 207 -13.62 0.25 -8.95
C SER A 207 -12.55 1.24 -9.42
N GLY A 208 -11.29 0.81 -9.37
CA GLY A 208 -10.43 1.07 -10.50
C GLY A 208 -11.11 0.36 -11.66
N ASN A 209 -11.46 1.14 -12.66
CA ASN A 209 -11.84 0.64 -13.97
C ASN A 209 -10.64 -0.17 -14.51
N SER A 210 -10.51 -1.43 -14.08
CA SER A 210 -9.33 -2.28 -14.30
C SER A 210 -9.34 -2.92 -15.67
N ASP A 211 -10.38 -2.71 -16.48
CA ASP A 211 -10.40 -3.23 -17.85
C ASP A 211 -9.54 -2.39 -18.81
N GLN A 212 -8.81 -1.38 -18.31
CA GLN A 212 -8.07 -0.49 -19.21
C GLN A 212 -6.54 -0.66 -19.16
N PHE A 213 -5.91 -0.87 -18.00
CA PHE A 213 -4.44 -0.84 -17.90
C PHE A 213 -3.84 -1.79 -16.84
N THR A 214 -2.80 -2.55 -17.22
CA THR A 214 -1.95 -3.39 -16.35
C THR A 214 -0.56 -2.76 -16.22
N VAL A 215 0.08 -2.82 -15.03
CA VAL A 215 1.48 -2.38 -14.90
C VAL A 215 2.38 -3.16 -15.86
N GLY A 216 3.22 -2.45 -16.60
CA GLY A 216 4.05 -2.99 -17.65
C GLY A 216 3.32 -3.26 -18.97
N GLN A 217 2.02 -2.93 -19.08
CA GLN A 217 1.29 -3.06 -20.34
C GLN A 217 1.90 -2.12 -21.40
N PRO A 218 2.35 -2.67 -22.54
CA PRO A 218 2.94 -1.87 -23.60
C PRO A 218 1.86 -1.07 -24.34
N SER A 219 2.23 0.14 -24.78
CA SER A 219 1.43 0.98 -25.66
C SER A 219 2.32 1.59 -26.74
N SER A 220 2.00 1.33 -28.00
CA SER A 220 2.71 1.91 -29.15
C SER A 220 2.36 3.37 -29.42
N THR A 221 1.34 3.91 -28.76
CA THR A 221 0.84 5.28 -29.01
C THR A 221 1.04 6.22 -27.83
N ALA A 222 1.26 5.70 -26.63
CA ALA A 222 1.39 6.51 -25.41
C ALA A 222 2.56 7.51 -25.45
N CYS A 223 3.66 7.15 -26.08
CA CYS A 223 4.86 7.98 -26.17
C CYS A 223 4.95 8.80 -27.46
N ALA A 224 3.82 8.99 -28.17
CA ALA A 224 3.80 9.82 -29.37
C ALA A 224 4.47 11.17 -29.08
N LYS A 225 5.32 11.63 -30.02
CA LYS A 225 6.19 12.81 -29.84
C LYS A 225 5.50 14.01 -29.20
N THR A 226 4.25 14.32 -29.58
CA THR A 226 3.49 15.43 -28.99
C THR A 226 3.25 15.28 -27.49
N ALA A 227 2.87 14.08 -27.02
CA ALA A 227 2.60 13.81 -25.61
C ALA A 227 3.90 13.72 -24.79
N PHE A 228 4.95 13.17 -25.41
CA PHE A 228 6.30 13.11 -24.85
C PHE A 228 6.88 14.52 -24.65
N ASP A 229 6.86 15.36 -25.69
CA ASP A 229 7.42 16.71 -25.66
C ASP A 229 6.65 17.64 -24.71
N ALA A 230 5.34 17.39 -24.50
CA ALA A 230 4.51 18.12 -23.54
C ALA A 230 4.78 17.72 -22.07
N SER A 231 5.45 16.59 -21.83
CA SER A 231 5.84 16.15 -20.49
C SER A 231 7.17 16.79 -20.09
N PRO A 232 7.41 17.09 -18.80
CA PRO A 232 8.59 17.82 -18.35
C PRO A 232 9.87 17.00 -18.55
N GLU A 233 10.97 17.69 -18.79
CA GLU A 233 12.30 17.10 -18.70
C GLU A 233 12.61 16.75 -17.24
N LEU A 234 13.24 15.59 -17.04
CA LEU A 234 13.55 15.06 -15.72
C LEU A 234 15.05 15.12 -15.47
N THR A 235 15.41 15.33 -14.21
CA THR A 235 16.80 15.25 -13.75
C THR A 235 16.91 14.23 -12.63
N VAL A 236 17.85 13.29 -12.73
CA VAL A 236 18.17 12.32 -11.69
C VAL A 236 19.58 12.62 -11.20
N ASN A 237 19.75 12.88 -9.90
CA ASN A 237 21.03 13.27 -9.30
C ASN A 237 21.69 14.50 -9.96
N GLY A 238 20.88 15.41 -10.51
CA GLY A 238 21.35 16.62 -11.19
C GLY A 238 21.69 16.43 -12.67
N GLU A 239 21.54 15.24 -13.22
CA GLU A 239 21.76 14.95 -14.64
C GLU A 239 20.43 14.79 -15.37
N SER A 240 20.29 15.44 -16.53
CA SER A 240 19.11 15.28 -17.39
C SER A 240 19.03 13.85 -17.90
N VAL A 241 17.85 13.24 -17.76
CA VAL A 241 17.56 11.92 -18.33
C VAL A 241 16.70 12.06 -19.58
N THR A 242 16.85 11.12 -20.52
CA THR A 242 16.12 11.17 -21.80
C THR A 242 14.68 10.70 -21.66
N TYR A 243 14.41 9.76 -20.74
CA TYR A 243 13.07 9.24 -20.54
C TYR A 243 12.13 10.27 -19.91
N ARG A 244 10.82 10.13 -20.19
CA ARG A 244 9.76 10.96 -19.62
C ARG A 244 8.61 10.11 -19.11
N TYR A 245 7.85 10.68 -18.18
CA TYR A 245 6.58 10.12 -17.73
C TYR A 245 5.43 10.88 -18.36
N VAL A 246 4.62 10.17 -19.14
CA VAL A 246 3.48 10.74 -19.87
C VAL A 246 2.19 10.33 -19.18
N SER A 247 1.25 11.26 -19.02
CA SER A 247 -0.08 10.95 -18.46
C SER A 247 -0.78 9.87 -19.28
N ASP A 248 -1.53 8.97 -18.63
CA ASP A 248 -2.37 8.00 -19.35
C ASP A 248 -3.65 8.60 -19.93
N GLY A 249 -3.93 9.88 -19.63
CA GLY A 249 -5.09 10.64 -20.13
C GLY A 249 -6.45 10.12 -19.68
N SER A 250 -6.50 9.16 -18.76
CA SER A 250 -7.71 8.44 -18.34
C SER A 250 -7.88 8.44 -16.83
N THR A 251 -6.78 8.34 -16.11
CA THR A 251 -6.74 8.29 -14.65
C THR A 251 -5.86 9.40 -14.08
N CYS A 252 -6.07 9.76 -12.83
CA CYS A 252 -5.19 10.72 -12.15
C CYS A 252 -3.95 10.05 -11.55
N TYR A 253 -3.73 8.77 -11.77
CA TYR A 253 -2.68 8.01 -11.09
C TYR A 253 -1.81 7.18 -12.01
N GLY A 254 -2.31 6.84 -13.20
CA GLY A 254 -1.59 6.11 -14.22
C GLY A 254 -0.75 7.02 -15.10
N TYR A 255 0.38 6.50 -15.53
CA TYR A 255 1.32 7.17 -16.42
C TYR A 255 2.12 6.14 -17.21
N TYR A 256 2.61 6.53 -18.37
CA TYR A 256 3.52 5.72 -19.17
C TYR A 256 4.95 6.14 -18.91
N TYR A 257 5.83 5.16 -18.71
CA TYR A 257 7.26 5.34 -18.90
C TYR A 257 7.56 5.31 -20.39
N CYS A 258 8.20 6.37 -20.89
CA CYS A 258 8.63 6.52 -22.26
C CYS A 258 10.14 6.71 -22.30
N ALA A 259 10.87 5.75 -22.85
CA ALA A 259 12.34 5.85 -22.95
C ALA A 259 12.78 7.02 -23.85
N ASP A 260 12.03 7.26 -24.93
CA ASP A 260 12.21 8.35 -25.89
C ASP A 260 10.86 8.67 -26.58
N ALA A 261 10.84 9.73 -27.39
CA ALA A 261 9.71 10.04 -28.26
C ALA A 261 9.46 8.89 -29.26
N ASP A 262 8.18 8.55 -29.46
CA ASP A 262 7.69 7.48 -30.33
C ASP A 262 8.15 6.05 -29.93
N ALA A 263 8.79 5.89 -28.76
CA ALA A 263 9.13 4.59 -28.20
C ALA A 263 7.87 3.81 -27.76
N THR A 264 8.02 2.52 -27.48
CA THR A 264 6.96 1.77 -26.78
C THR A 264 6.86 2.25 -25.33
N GLY A 265 5.69 2.73 -24.94
CA GLY A 265 5.40 3.15 -23.58
C GLY A 265 4.98 1.99 -22.70
N TYR A 266 5.35 2.04 -21.43
CA TYR A 266 4.96 1.03 -20.45
C TYR A 266 4.13 1.67 -19.34
N TRP A 267 2.86 1.24 -19.23
CA TRP A 267 1.95 1.79 -18.24
C TRP A 267 2.43 1.44 -16.82
N ASN A 268 2.37 2.41 -15.93
CA ASN A 268 2.67 2.33 -14.52
C ASN A 268 1.63 3.14 -13.76
N GLN A 269 1.65 3.03 -12.44
CA GLN A 269 0.76 3.79 -11.57
C GLN A 269 1.49 4.33 -10.36
N CYS A 270 0.99 5.45 -9.86
CA CYS A 270 1.46 6.05 -8.63
C CYS A 270 1.21 5.14 -7.41
N PRO A 271 2.02 5.25 -6.34
CA PRO A 271 1.71 4.61 -5.06
C PRO A 271 0.30 4.97 -4.59
N THR A 272 -0.40 4.01 -3.97
CA THR A 272 -1.74 4.23 -3.43
C THR A 272 -1.76 5.43 -2.49
N GLY A 273 -2.77 6.29 -2.64
CA GLY A 273 -2.90 7.56 -1.94
C GLY A 273 -2.31 8.76 -2.68
N THR A 274 -1.68 8.55 -3.84
CA THR A 274 -1.06 9.63 -4.63
C THR A 274 -1.56 9.67 -6.07
N GLN A 275 -1.39 10.82 -6.72
CA GLN A 275 -1.83 11.09 -8.10
C GLN A 275 -0.66 11.59 -8.95
N PHE A 276 -0.62 11.20 -10.22
CA PHE A 276 0.42 11.59 -11.17
C PHE A 276 0.20 13.03 -11.63
N ASN A 277 1.10 13.93 -11.25
CA ASN A 277 1.13 15.28 -11.78
C ASN A 277 2.07 15.33 -12.97
N VAL A 278 1.48 15.34 -14.16
CA VAL A 278 2.22 15.39 -15.43
C VAL A 278 3.16 16.58 -15.52
N LYS A 279 2.78 17.77 -15.02
CA LYS A 279 3.64 18.97 -15.06
C LYS A 279 4.85 18.84 -14.14
N ALA A 280 4.73 18.05 -13.07
CA ALA A 280 5.80 17.80 -12.13
C ALA A 280 6.59 16.52 -12.45
N GLY A 281 6.09 15.68 -13.37
CA GLY A 281 6.70 14.39 -13.74
C GLY A 281 6.78 13.41 -12.57
N LYS A 282 5.91 13.53 -11.57
CA LYS A 282 5.98 12.72 -10.34
C LYS A 282 4.61 12.56 -9.67
N CYS A 283 4.53 11.56 -8.80
CA CYS A 283 3.38 11.35 -7.93
C CYS A 283 3.37 12.38 -6.81
N VAL A 284 2.21 13.02 -6.59
CA VAL A 284 2.00 14.07 -5.59
C VAL A 284 0.69 13.83 -4.83
N SER A 285 0.44 14.65 -3.81
CA SER A 285 -0.81 14.63 -3.06
C SER A 285 -1.99 15.00 -3.97
N PRO A 286 -3.16 14.31 -3.87
CA PRO A 286 -4.36 14.67 -4.62
C PRO A 286 -4.82 16.13 -4.42
N ALA A 287 -4.51 16.72 -3.26
CA ALA A 287 -4.90 18.08 -2.90
C ALA A 287 -3.95 19.17 -3.45
N SER A 288 -2.78 18.79 -3.96
CA SER A 288 -1.72 19.74 -4.36
C SER A 288 -1.73 20.09 -5.86
N PHE A 289 -2.71 19.63 -6.63
CA PHE A 289 -2.91 20.04 -8.02
C PHE A 289 -4.33 19.73 -8.51
N VAL A 290 -4.70 20.32 -9.65
CA VAL A 290 -5.96 20.02 -10.33
C VAL A 290 -5.77 18.85 -11.30
N CYS A 291 -6.44 17.73 -11.02
CA CYS A 291 -6.64 16.64 -11.96
C CYS A 291 -8.13 16.49 -12.32
N THR A 292 -8.45 16.40 -13.61
CA THR A 292 -9.83 16.28 -14.10
C THR A 292 -10.20 14.85 -14.54
N TYR A 293 -9.29 13.89 -14.37
CA TYR A 293 -9.49 12.48 -14.71
C TYR A 293 -10.03 11.69 -13.50
N ASN A 294 -9.99 10.35 -13.57
CA ASN A 294 -10.42 9.50 -12.45
C ASN A 294 -9.49 9.67 -11.22
N ARG A 295 -9.98 10.39 -10.20
CA ARG A 295 -9.31 10.63 -8.92
C ARG A 295 -9.48 9.51 -7.90
N CYS A 296 -10.46 8.62 -8.08
CA CYS A 296 -10.88 7.61 -7.12
C CYS A 296 -10.05 6.32 -7.19
N GLY A 297 -9.55 5.95 -8.36
CA GLY A 297 -8.98 4.61 -8.59
C GLY A 297 -7.65 4.31 -7.90
N ASN A 298 -7.03 5.28 -7.21
CA ASN A 298 -5.76 5.07 -6.50
C ASN A 298 -5.68 5.81 -5.16
N VAL A 299 -6.83 6.09 -4.55
CA VAL A 299 -6.92 6.73 -3.23
C VAL A 299 -7.90 5.95 -2.37
N ASN A 300 -7.58 5.78 -1.09
CA ASN A 300 -8.48 5.13 -0.14
C ASN A 300 -9.46 6.16 0.46
N ASN A 301 -10.25 6.79 -0.40
CA ASN A 301 -11.22 7.80 0.01
C ASN A 301 -12.61 7.49 -0.58
N PRO A 302 -13.69 7.41 0.22
CA PRO A 302 -15.04 7.19 -0.29
C PRO A 302 -15.52 8.29 -1.25
N PHE A 303 -15.01 9.52 -1.11
CA PHE A 303 -15.35 10.60 -2.02
C PHE A 303 -14.13 11.45 -2.35
N MET A 304 -14.14 12.07 -3.54
CA MET A 304 -13.06 12.95 -3.99
C MET A 304 -13.64 14.27 -4.46
N ALA A 305 -13.00 15.40 -4.14
CA ALA A 305 -13.50 16.70 -4.57
C ALA A 305 -13.56 16.80 -6.11
N VAL A 306 -14.61 17.44 -6.61
CA VAL A 306 -14.62 17.93 -7.99
C VAL A 306 -13.98 19.32 -7.99
N LYS A 307 -13.41 19.73 -9.14
CA LYS A 307 -12.81 21.07 -9.29
C LYS A 307 -13.76 22.15 -8.75
N GLY A 308 -13.26 23.03 -7.88
CA GLY A 308 -14.03 24.07 -7.20
C GLY A 308 -14.59 23.66 -5.84
N CYS A 309 -14.54 22.37 -5.50
CA CYS A 309 -14.99 21.77 -4.23
C CYS A 309 -16.45 22.05 -3.85
N THR A 310 -17.30 22.48 -4.77
CA THR A 310 -18.75 22.62 -4.52
C THR A 310 -19.51 21.30 -4.64
N SER A 311 -18.83 20.27 -5.13
CA SER A 311 -19.34 18.91 -5.31
C SER A 311 -18.20 17.91 -5.15
N TYR A 312 -18.56 16.64 -5.02
CA TYR A 312 -17.62 15.54 -4.84
C TYR A 312 -18.05 14.34 -5.67
N THR A 313 -17.08 13.58 -6.19
CA THR A 313 -17.30 12.29 -6.82
C THR A 313 -17.43 11.23 -5.75
N ILE A 314 -18.50 10.44 -5.80
CA ILE A 314 -18.71 9.25 -4.98
C ILE A 314 -17.92 8.12 -5.61
N CYS A 315 -16.83 7.69 -4.98
CA CYS A 315 -15.88 6.78 -5.61
C CYS A 315 -16.43 5.38 -5.87
N SER A 316 -17.45 4.95 -5.13
CA SER A 316 -18.12 3.68 -5.35
C SER A 316 -18.97 3.65 -6.63
N SER A 317 -19.42 4.81 -7.14
CA SER A 317 -20.38 4.89 -8.25
C SER A 317 -19.92 5.80 -9.40
N GLY A 318 -18.89 6.62 -9.19
CA GLY A 318 -18.48 7.68 -10.12
C GLY A 318 -19.49 8.84 -10.22
N LEU A 319 -20.59 8.80 -9.48
CA LEU A 319 -21.61 9.86 -9.50
C LEU A 319 -21.13 11.08 -8.74
N THR A 320 -21.67 12.24 -9.10
CA THR A 320 -21.41 13.51 -8.39
C THR A 320 -22.45 13.73 -7.29
N GLY A 321 -21.99 13.95 -6.06
CA GLY A 321 -22.76 14.44 -4.92
C GLY A 321 -22.48 15.91 -4.65
N ASN A 322 -23.41 16.58 -3.99
CA ASN A 322 -23.30 18.00 -3.65
C ASN A 322 -23.37 18.18 -2.13
N CYS A 323 -22.64 19.16 -1.63
CA CYS A 323 -22.75 19.56 -0.23
C CYS A 323 -24.05 20.36 0.04
N PRO A 324 -24.58 20.35 1.28
CA PRO A 324 -25.71 21.19 1.66
C PRO A 324 -25.40 22.68 1.47
N THR A 325 -26.42 23.48 1.17
CA THR A 325 -26.27 24.94 0.97
C THR A 325 -25.70 25.68 2.19
N ALA A 326 -25.92 25.16 3.40
CA ALA A 326 -25.36 25.70 4.63
C ALA A 326 -23.84 25.48 4.77
N SER A 327 -23.28 24.48 4.10
CA SER A 327 -21.85 24.12 4.13
C SER A 327 -21.42 23.73 2.71
N PRO A 328 -21.32 24.68 1.76
CA PRO A 328 -21.29 24.36 0.34
C PRO A 328 -19.98 23.78 -0.19
N PHE A 329 -18.93 23.67 0.64
CA PHE A 329 -17.61 23.22 0.20
C PHE A 329 -17.23 21.87 0.76
N TYR A 330 -16.86 20.93 -0.11
CA TYR A 330 -16.38 19.61 0.27
C TYR A 330 -14.89 19.64 0.61
N ASP A 331 -14.56 19.20 1.82
CA ASP A 331 -13.19 18.95 2.28
C ASP A 331 -12.89 17.45 2.13
N GLU A 332 -12.09 17.12 1.11
CA GLU A 332 -11.71 15.73 0.81
C GLU A 332 -10.66 15.15 1.76
N VAL A 333 -9.96 15.96 2.56
CA VAL A 333 -9.00 15.47 3.55
C VAL A 333 -9.72 15.01 4.80
N ASN A 334 -10.74 15.76 5.23
CA ASN A 334 -11.52 15.48 6.42
C ASN A 334 -12.84 14.74 6.12
N ASN A 335 -13.20 14.57 4.84
CA ASN A 335 -14.42 13.93 4.38
C ASN A 335 -15.71 14.56 4.92
N ILE A 336 -15.76 15.89 4.93
CA ILE A 336 -16.88 16.67 5.47
C ILE A 336 -17.24 17.84 4.55
N CYS A 337 -18.50 18.28 4.62
CA CYS A 337 -18.93 19.54 4.03
C CYS A 337 -18.70 20.68 5.03
N THR A 338 -18.10 21.78 4.56
CA THR A 338 -17.65 22.91 5.37
C THR A 338 -18.20 24.24 4.81
N THR A 339 -18.23 25.27 5.66
CA THR A 339 -18.64 26.63 5.28
C THR A 339 -17.51 27.43 4.62
N THR A 340 -16.26 27.05 4.89
CA THR A 340 -15.06 27.74 4.40
C THR A 340 -14.44 26.92 3.28
N LYS A 341 -14.22 27.54 2.12
CA LYS A 341 -13.59 26.89 0.98
C LYS A 341 -12.19 26.39 1.36
N PRO A 342 -11.88 25.09 1.25
CA PRO A 342 -10.53 24.59 1.54
C PRO A 342 -9.49 25.20 0.59
N GLU A 343 -8.27 25.40 1.09
CA GLU A 343 -7.14 25.98 0.32
C GLU A 343 -6.43 24.95 -0.58
N TYR A 344 -7.09 23.84 -0.91
CA TYR A 344 -6.54 22.84 -1.82
C TYR A 344 -6.54 23.37 -3.25
N GLU A 345 -5.53 23.01 -4.03
CA GLU A 345 -5.43 23.41 -5.45
C GLU A 345 -6.64 22.92 -6.25
N ILE A 346 -7.20 21.76 -5.92
CA ILE A 346 -8.43 21.24 -6.55
C ILE A 346 -9.66 22.11 -6.26
N CYS A 347 -9.67 22.83 -5.14
CA CYS A 347 -10.73 23.77 -4.81
C CYS A 347 -10.56 25.09 -5.57
N GLY A 348 -9.35 25.42 -6.05
CA GLY A 348 -9.02 26.63 -6.81
C GLY A 348 -10.06 27.07 -7.84
#